data_AF-A0A1V5EER4-F1
#
_entry.id   AF-A0A1V5EER4-F1
#
_cell.length_a   1.000
_cell.length_b   1.000
_cell.length_c   1.000
_cell.angle_alpha   90.00
_cell.angle_beta   90.00
_cell.angle_gamma   90.00
#
_symmetry.space_group_name_H-M   'P 1'
#
loop_
_entity.id
_entity.type
_entity.pdbx_description
1 polymer ?
#
loop_
_entity_poly.entity_id
_entity_poly.type
_entity_poly.pdbx_seq_one_letter_code
_entity_poly.pdbx_strand_id
1 'polypeptide(L)'
;MYDGFLNNGANPDAVGVNQGVTTVVDGGSAGQAIFAGFPRYVMPAARTDIYCFLHIGSFGLAALPELRCAEEIDTAATEALIRSRPDRIRGIKLRLVGNLVVREASPS
;
A
#
# COMPACT_ATOMS: atom_id res chain seq x y z
N MET A 1 -5.73 0.72 6.03
CA MET A 1 -7.09 1.28 5.83
C MET A 1 -8.15 0.26 5.37
N TYR A 2 -7.79 -0.99 5.05
CA TYR A 2 -8.77 -2.05 4.73
C TYR A 2 -9.35 -2.68 6.00
N ASP A 3 -10.16 -1.92 6.72
CA ASP A 3 -10.87 -2.37 7.93
C ASP A 3 -11.74 -3.61 7.65
N GLY A 4 -11.71 -4.58 8.55
CA GLY A 4 -12.41 -5.86 8.41
C GLY A 4 -11.88 -6.82 7.33
N PHE A 5 -10.88 -6.42 6.53
CA PHE A 5 -10.24 -7.28 5.52
C PHE A 5 -8.79 -7.66 5.89
N LEU A 6 -8.01 -6.70 6.38
CA LEU A 6 -6.67 -6.95 6.92
C LEU A 6 -6.71 -7.12 8.44
N ASN A 7 -5.87 -7.99 8.99
CA ASN A 7 -5.80 -8.23 10.44
C ASN A 7 -5.41 -6.98 11.26
N ASN A 8 -4.75 -6.03 10.62
CA ASN A 8 -4.32 -4.74 11.15
C ASN A 8 -4.98 -3.57 10.40
N GLY A 9 -6.09 -3.85 9.70
CA GLY A 9 -6.92 -2.83 9.10
C GLY A 9 -7.45 -1.87 10.17
N ALA A 10 -7.61 -0.62 9.78
CA ALA A 10 -8.18 0.42 10.64
C ALA A 10 -9.20 1.20 9.83
N ASN A 11 -10.34 1.51 10.45
CA ASN A 11 -11.34 2.40 9.90
C ASN A 11 -10.74 3.81 9.77
N PRO A 12 -10.75 4.44 8.57
CA PRO A 12 -10.14 5.76 8.37
C PRO A 12 -10.68 6.83 9.30
N ASP A 13 -11.99 6.85 9.60
CA ASP A 13 -12.59 7.87 10.46
C ASP A 13 -12.28 7.66 11.93
N ALA A 14 -12.12 6.41 12.37
CA ALA A 14 -11.74 6.08 13.74
C ALA A 14 -10.33 6.57 14.11
N VAL A 15 -9.40 6.52 13.15
CA VAL A 15 -8.01 7.01 13.30
C VAL A 15 -7.78 8.40 12.69
N GLY A 16 -8.83 8.97 12.08
CA GLY A 16 -8.81 10.21 11.32
C GLY A 16 -9.63 11.29 12.00
N VAL A 17 -10.72 11.70 11.35
CA VAL A 17 -11.51 12.87 11.78
C VAL A 17 -12.06 12.75 13.21
N ASN A 18 -12.33 11.55 13.71
CA ASN A 18 -12.78 11.34 15.09
C ASN A 18 -11.67 11.59 16.12
N GLN A 19 -10.42 11.68 15.69
CA GLN A 19 -9.24 12.04 16.48
C GLN A 19 -8.76 13.48 16.18
N GLY A 20 -9.53 14.27 15.44
CA GLY A 20 -9.10 15.60 14.99
C GLY A 20 -8.07 15.59 13.86
N VAL A 21 -7.82 14.43 13.23
CA VAL A 21 -6.91 14.29 12.10
C VAL A 21 -7.71 14.43 10.80
N THR A 22 -7.42 15.45 9.99
CA THR A 22 -8.17 15.72 8.75
C THR A 22 -7.82 14.76 7.61
N THR A 23 -6.59 14.25 7.62
CA THR A 23 -6.01 13.48 6.52
C THR A 23 -5.12 12.38 7.05
N VAL A 24 -5.27 11.18 6.51
CA VAL A 24 -4.46 10.01 6.85
C VAL A 24 -3.73 9.48 5.62
N VAL A 25 -2.62 8.76 5.86
CA VAL A 25 -1.87 8.08 4.81
C VAL A 25 -1.85 6.59 5.10
N ASP A 26 -2.40 5.78 4.20
CA ASP A 26 -2.25 4.33 4.25
C ASP A 26 -0.80 3.92 4.02
N GLY A 27 -0.24 3.18 4.98
CA GLY A 27 1.18 2.84 5.02
C GLY A 27 1.58 1.64 4.15
N GLY A 28 0.92 1.38 3.02
CA GLY A 28 1.21 0.23 2.17
C GLY A 28 0.37 -1.01 2.47
N SER A 29 -0.92 -0.83 2.78
CA SER A 29 -1.85 -1.95 2.97
C SER A 29 -2.07 -2.74 1.67
N ALA A 30 -2.03 -2.06 0.52
CA ALA A 30 -2.27 -2.64 -0.79
C ALA A 30 -1.07 -2.46 -1.72
N GLY A 31 -0.76 -3.52 -2.47
CA GLY A 31 0.02 -3.42 -3.70
C GLY A 31 -0.89 -3.24 -4.92
N GLN A 32 -0.29 -3.25 -6.12
CA GLN A 32 -1.01 -2.98 -7.36
C GLN A 32 -2.23 -3.89 -7.58
N ALA A 33 -2.13 -5.17 -7.22
CA ALA A 33 -3.15 -6.16 -7.55
C ALA A 33 -4.46 -5.97 -6.78
N ILE A 34 -4.38 -5.39 -5.57
CA ILE A 34 -5.55 -5.20 -4.70
C ILE A 34 -5.91 -3.74 -4.48
N PHE A 35 -5.12 -2.79 -5.02
CA PHE A 35 -5.35 -1.36 -4.82
C PHE A 35 -6.74 -0.89 -5.23
N ALA A 36 -7.37 -1.53 -6.23
CA ALA A 36 -8.71 -1.19 -6.68
C ALA A 36 -9.78 -1.23 -5.56
N GLY A 37 -9.55 -1.99 -4.48
CA GLY A 37 -10.44 -1.98 -3.32
C GLY A 37 -10.44 -0.63 -2.57
N PHE A 38 -9.34 0.10 -2.61
CA PHE A 38 -9.17 1.38 -1.93
C PHE A 38 -10.13 2.47 -2.44
N PRO A 39 -10.11 2.85 -3.75
CA PRO A 39 -11.05 3.84 -4.29
C PRO A 39 -12.48 3.31 -4.38
N ARG A 40 -12.69 1.99 -4.38
CA ARG A 40 -14.02 1.40 -4.57
C ARG A 40 -14.79 1.23 -3.27
N TYR A 41 -14.11 0.91 -2.17
CA TYR A 41 -14.76 0.55 -0.91
C TYR A 41 -14.29 1.39 0.27
N VAL A 42 -13.00 1.75 0.34
CA VAL A 42 -12.45 2.48 1.50
C VAL A 42 -12.73 3.98 1.40
N MET A 43 -12.29 4.62 0.32
CA MET A 43 -12.39 6.09 0.18
C MET A 43 -13.83 6.60 0.16
N PRO A 44 -14.79 5.98 -0.56
CA PRO A 44 -16.16 6.51 -0.61
C PRO A 44 -16.90 6.40 0.73
N ALA A 45 -16.46 5.51 1.62
CA ALA A 45 -17.05 5.29 2.93
C ALA A 45 -16.45 6.17 4.04
N ALA A 46 -15.37 6.91 3.74
CA ALA A 46 -14.65 7.71 4.72
C ALA A 46 -14.97 9.21 4.59
N ARG A 47 -15.07 9.88 5.74
CA ARG A 47 -15.08 11.35 5.80
C ARG A 47 -13.66 11.92 5.84
N THR A 48 -12.73 11.17 6.42
CA THR A 48 -11.31 11.50 6.49
C THR A 48 -10.71 11.48 5.08
N ASP A 49 -9.90 12.50 4.73
CA ASP A 49 -9.18 12.47 3.46
C ASP A 49 -8.04 11.43 3.52
N ILE A 50 -7.85 10.67 2.44
CA ILE A 50 -6.95 9.51 2.45
C ILE A 50 -5.98 9.55 1.28
N TYR A 51 -4.70 9.53 1.60
CA TYR A 51 -3.62 9.20 0.68
C TYR A 51 -3.06 7.81 0.98
N CYS A 52 -2.17 7.32 0.13
CA CYS A 52 -1.54 6.02 0.33
C CYS A 52 -0.11 5.99 -0.22
N PHE A 53 0.72 5.17 0.41
CA PHE A 53 1.85 4.55 -0.25
C PHE A 53 1.40 3.22 -0.85
N LEU A 54 1.83 2.93 -2.08
CA LEU A 54 1.56 1.63 -2.70
C LEU A 54 2.63 0.63 -2.22
N HIS A 55 2.21 -0.55 -1.75
CA HIS A 55 3.15 -1.60 -1.40
C HIS A 55 3.83 -2.15 -2.65
N ILE A 56 5.14 -2.40 -2.60
CA ILE A 56 5.90 -2.90 -3.76
C ILE A 56 5.56 -4.35 -4.11
N GLY A 57 5.24 -5.17 -3.11
CA GLY A 57 4.69 -6.52 -3.32
C GLY A 57 3.22 -6.43 -3.74
N SER A 58 2.84 -7.19 -4.77
CA SER A 58 1.56 -7.04 -5.49
C SER A 58 0.31 -7.12 -4.61
N PHE A 59 0.32 -7.93 -3.55
CA PHE A 59 -0.83 -8.14 -2.66
C PHE A 59 -0.79 -7.30 -1.37
N GLY A 60 0.22 -6.44 -1.19
CA GLY A 60 0.39 -5.68 0.04
C GLY A 60 0.37 -6.57 1.28
N LEU A 61 -0.46 -6.20 2.26
CA LEU A 61 -0.58 -6.91 3.54
C LEU A 61 -1.61 -8.05 3.51
N ALA A 62 -2.26 -8.32 2.37
CA ALA A 62 -3.25 -9.41 2.27
C ALA A 62 -2.61 -10.80 2.26
N ALA A 63 -1.32 -10.90 1.94
CA ALA A 63 -0.53 -12.12 2.04
C ALA A 63 0.67 -11.87 2.96
N LEU A 64 0.92 -12.78 3.90
CA LEU A 64 2.06 -12.70 4.83
C LEU A 64 2.96 -13.93 4.67
N PRO A 65 4.30 -13.76 4.62
CA PRO A 65 5.00 -12.47 4.59
C PRO A 65 4.71 -11.67 3.31
N GLU A 66 4.78 -10.34 3.43
CA GLU A 66 4.35 -9.32 2.44
C GLU A 66 5.11 -9.41 1.11
N LEU A 67 6.32 -9.98 1.16
CA LEU A 67 7.20 -10.19 0.04
C LEU A 67 8.11 -11.40 0.34
N ARG A 68 7.96 -12.48 -0.43
CA ARG A 68 8.74 -13.73 -0.29
C ARG A 68 9.90 -13.80 -1.28
N CYS A 69 9.69 -13.27 -2.47
CA CYS A 69 10.63 -13.33 -3.58
C CYS A 69 10.39 -12.17 -4.55
N ALA A 70 11.33 -11.93 -5.47
CA ALA A 70 11.27 -10.80 -6.38
C ALA A 70 10.11 -10.89 -7.38
N GLU A 71 9.66 -12.11 -7.68
CA GLU A 71 8.56 -12.41 -8.62
C GLU A 71 7.20 -11.89 -8.11
N GLU A 72 7.09 -11.54 -6.84
CA GLU A 72 5.88 -10.93 -6.27
C GLU A 72 5.82 -9.41 -6.52
N ILE A 73 6.88 -8.83 -7.07
CA ILE A 73 6.96 -7.42 -7.47
C ILE A 73 6.64 -7.31 -8.96
N ASP A 74 5.50 -6.71 -9.27
CA ASP A 74 5.18 -6.30 -10.64
C ASP A 74 5.48 -4.80 -10.80
N THR A 75 6.70 -4.49 -11.22
CA THR A 75 7.17 -3.11 -11.38
C THR A 75 6.38 -2.36 -12.45
N ALA A 76 6.05 -3.01 -13.56
CA ALA A 76 5.32 -2.41 -14.66
C ALA A 76 3.89 -2.03 -14.26
N ALA A 77 3.15 -2.94 -13.61
CA ALA A 77 1.81 -2.66 -13.12
C ALA A 77 1.81 -1.63 -11.98
N THR A 78 2.82 -1.69 -11.09
CA THR A 78 3.01 -0.70 -10.01
C THR A 78 3.21 0.70 -10.60
N GLU A 79 4.10 0.85 -11.58
CA GLU A 79 4.36 2.13 -12.25
C GLU A 79 3.11 2.66 -12.96
N ALA A 80 2.44 1.80 -13.74
CA ALA A 80 1.22 2.18 -14.45
C ALA A 80 0.15 2.68 -13.47
N LEU A 81 -0.03 2.00 -12.33
CA LEU A 81 -0.99 2.38 -11.32
C LEU A 81 -0.64 3.73 -10.68
N ILE A 82 0.63 3.95 -10.29
CA ILE A 82 1.10 5.23 -9.74
C ILE A 82 0.80 6.38 -10.71
N ARG A 83 1.13 6.21 -11.99
CA ARG A 83 0.89 7.22 -13.03
C ARG A 83 -0.61 7.49 -13.24
N SER A 84 -1.46 6.49 -13.03
CA SER A 84 -2.92 6.63 -13.18
C SER A 84 -3.61 7.29 -11.99
N ARG A 85 -2.97 7.34 -10.81
CA ARG A 85 -3.55 7.87 -9.56
C ARG A 85 -2.62 8.85 -8.81
N PRO A 86 -2.08 9.89 -9.48
CA PRO A 86 -1.19 10.87 -8.83
C PRO A 86 -1.92 11.73 -7.79
N ASP A 87 -3.26 11.72 -7.81
CA ASP A 87 -4.14 12.40 -6.87
C ASP A 87 -4.26 11.66 -5.53
N ARG A 88 -3.82 10.39 -5.44
CA ARG A 88 -3.98 9.57 -4.23
C ARG A 88 -2.73 8.80 -3.80
N ILE A 89 -1.90 8.36 -4.74
CA ILE A 89 -0.68 7.62 -4.44
C ILE A 89 0.47 8.60 -4.26
N ARG A 90 1.12 8.58 -3.07
CA ARG A 90 2.19 9.51 -2.67
C ARG A 90 3.58 8.88 -2.62
N GLY A 91 3.68 7.60 -2.99
CA GLY A 91 4.96 6.91 -3.15
C GLY A 91 4.81 5.40 -3.05
N ILE A 92 5.95 4.73 -2.82
CA ILE A 92 6.04 3.28 -2.67
C ILE A 92 6.47 2.94 -1.24
N LYS A 93 5.90 1.87 -0.68
CA LYS A 93 6.30 1.28 0.60
C LYS A 93 6.90 -0.10 0.38
N LEU A 94 8.01 -0.36 1.07
CA LEU A 94 8.54 -1.70 1.32
C LEU A 94 8.77 -1.85 2.83
N ARG A 95 8.49 -3.02 3.38
CA ARG A 95 8.88 -3.39 4.74
C ARG A 95 9.99 -4.44 4.66
N LEU A 96 11.21 -4.01 4.93
CA LEU A 96 12.38 -4.88 4.98
C LEU A 96 12.43 -5.58 6.34
N VAL A 97 12.36 -6.91 6.33
CA VAL A 97 12.49 -7.74 7.53
C VAL A 97 13.51 -8.83 7.24
N GLY A 98 14.57 -8.92 8.04
CA GLY A 98 15.65 -9.91 7.90
C GLY A 98 16.97 -9.33 7.41
N ASN A 99 17.91 -10.21 7.06
CA ASN A 99 19.25 -9.85 6.61
C ASN A 99 19.21 -9.35 5.16
N LEU A 100 19.81 -8.19 4.91
CA LEU A 100 19.95 -7.63 3.57
C LEU A 100 20.93 -8.52 2.77
N VAL A 101 20.44 -9.19 1.74
CA VAL A 101 21.31 -9.91 0.79
C VAL A 101 21.57 -8.99 -0.39
N VAL A 102 22.74 -8.36 -0.41
CA VAL A 102 23.21 -7.58 -1.56
C VAL A 102 23.86 -8.54 -2.54
N ARG A 103 23.24 -8.74 -3.71
CA ARG A 103 23.96 -9.25 -4.87
C ARG A 103 24.64 -8.05 -5.51
N GLU A 104 25.97 -8.04 -5.53
CA GLU A 104 26.69 -7.11 -6.39
C GLU A 104 26.26 -7.36 -7.83
N ALA A 105 25.82 -6.31 -8.51
CA ALA A 105 25.61 -6.38 -9.95
C ALA A 105 26.97 -6.61 -10.59
N SER A 106 27.11 -7.70 -11.36
CA SER A 106 28.29 -7.90 -12.19
C SER A 106 28.48 -6.65 -13.05
N PRO A 107 29.67 -6.02 -13.04
CA PRO A 107 29.91 -4.83 -13.84
C PRO A 107 29.70 -5.17 -15.33
N SER A 108 28.92 -4.32 -16.00
CA SER A 108 28.69 -4.36 -17.45
C SER A 108 29.96 -4.09 -18.23
#